data_AF-A0A7W0P0L3-F1
#
_entry.id   AF-A0A7W0P0L3-F1
#
_cell.length_a   1.000
_cell.length_b   1.000
_cell.length_c   1.000
_cell.angle_alpha   90.00
_cell.angle_beta   90.00
_cell.angle_gamma   90.00
#
_symmetry.space_group_name_H-M   'P 1'
#
loop_
_entity.id
_entity.type
_entity.pdbx_description
1 polymer ?
#
loop_
_entity_poly.entity_id
_entity_poly.type
_entity_poly.pdbx_seq_one_letter_code
_entity_poly.pdbx_strand_id
1 'polypeptide(L)'
;MTWVIGRGGRIIYKSDWTSATNVEAFLRRYQSARSRRPATGGVGPYLTEQVEFRDLDRPSFYDLLERNGPRARSEFHRAEEIWRDRENP
;
A
#
# COMPACT_ATOMS: atom_id res chain seq x y z
N MET A 1 -1.40 5.25 4.44
CA MET A 1 -2.80 5.47 4.01
C MET A 1 -2.81 6.02 2.59
N THR A 2 -3.55 5.38 1.70
CA THR A 2 -3.63 5.71 0.26
C THR A 2 -5.08 5.83 -0.18
N TRP A 3 -5.43 6.96 -0.79
CA TRP A 3 -6.79 7.29 -1.21
C TRP A 3 -6.73 7.70 -2.69
N VAL A 4 -7.63 7.14 -3.51
CA VAL A 4 -7.79 7.58 -4.90
C VAL A 4 -9.15 8.25 -5.03
N ILE A 5 -9.14 9.51 -5.46
CA ILE A 5 -10.32 10.33 -5.64
C ILE A 5 -10.59 10.45 -7.14
N GLY A 6 -11.74 9.93 -7.57
CA GLY A 6 -12.19 9.99 -8.96
C GLY A 6 -12.76 11.35 -9.34
N ARG A 7 -13.03 11.51 -10.64
CA ARG A 7 -13.70 12.72 -11.16
C ARG A 7 -15.06 12.90 -10.49
N GLY A 8 -15.30 14.08 -9.92
CA GLY A 8 -16.50 14.36 -9.11
C GLY A 8 -16.33 14.13 -7.61
N GLY A 9 -15.09 13.98 -7.11
CA GLY A 9 -14.79 13.99 -5.68
C GLY A 9 -15.09 12.68 -4.93
N ARG A 10 -15.46 11.61 -5.65
CA ARG A 10 -15.81 10.32 -5.03
C ARG A 10 -14.55 9.51 -4.74
N ILE A 11 -14.45 8.95 -3.54
CA ILE A 11 -13.41 7.98 -3.21
C ILE A 11 -13.69 6.69 -3.99
N ILE A 12 -12.75 6.27 -4.84
CA ILE A 12 -12.86 5.06 -5.67
C ILE A 12 -11.94 3.94 -5.20
N TYR A 13 -10.96 4.27 -4.35
CA TYR A 13 -10.10 3.32 -3.66
C TYR A 13 -9.62 3.94 -2.36
N LYS A 14 -9.60 3.14 -1.29
CA LYS A 14 -9.05 3.52 0.01
C LYS A 14 -8.33 2.31 0.56
N SER A 15 -7.12 2.51 1.03
CA SER A 15 -6.40 1.51 1.82
C SER A 15 -5.61 2.18 2.94
N ASP A 16 -5.56 1.54 4.10
CA ASP A 16 -4.76 2.03 5.22
C ASP A 16 -3.27 1.91 4.91
N TRP A 17 -2.89 0.92 4.11
CA TRP A 17 -1.55 0.73 3.57
C TRP A 17 -1.60 0.07 2.18
N THR A 18 -0.73 0.41 1.23
CA THR A 18 -0.66 -0.35 -0.05
C THR A 18 0.64 0.00 -0.78
N SER A 19 1.04 -0.82 -1.75
CA SER A 19 2.18 -0.56 -2.63
C SER A 19 1.78 0.33 -3.81
N ALA A 20 2.76 1.00 -4.43
CA ALA A 20 2.53 1.76 -5.66
C ALA A 20 1.99 0.86 -6.80
N THR A 21 2.54 -0.35 -6.91
CA THR A 21 2.11 -1.37 -7.89
C THR A 21 0.63 -1.72 -7.75
N ASN A 22 0.11 -1.83 -6.53
CA ASN A 22 -1.30 -2.17 -6.31
C ASN A 22 -2.23 -0.99 -6.61
N VAL A 23 -1.81 0.24 -6.34
CA VAL A 23 -2.53 1.44 -6.79
C VAL A 23 -2.62 1.45 -8.32
N GLU A 24 -1.51 1.17 -9.02
CA GLU A 24 -1.49 1.11 -10.47
C GLU A 24 -2.41 0.01 -11.00
N ALA A 25 -2.33 -1.19 -10.43
CA ALA A 25 -3.19 -2.31 -10.78
C ALA A 25 -4.68 -1.98 -10.58
N PHE A 26 -5.03 -1.31 -9.48
CA PHE A 26 -6.38 -0.81 -9.24
C PHE A 26 -6.81 0.17 -10.34
N LEU A 27 -5.98 1.18 -10.65
CA LEU A 27 -6.30 2.20 -11.65
C LEU A 27 -6.57 1.58 -13.03
N ARG A 28 -5.76 0.60 -13.44
CA ARG A 28 -5.93 -0.13 -14.70
C ARG A 28 -7.26 -0.90 -14.74
N ARG A 29 -7.61 -1.60 -13.65
CA ARG A 29 -8.89 -2.33 -13.54
C ARG A 29 -10.08 -1.37 -13.54
N TYR A 30 -9.99 -0.26 -12.78
CA TYR A 30 -11.03 0.75 -12.69
C TYR A 30 -11.34 1.40 -14.05
N GLN A 31 -10.30 1.78 -14.80
CA GLN A 31 -10.46 2.35 -16.13
C GLN A 31 -11.08 1.34 -17.10
N SER A 32 -10.61 0.09 -17.08
CA SER A 32 -11.14 -0.99 -17.94
C SER A 32 -12.61 -1.29 -17.65
N ALA A 33 -12.99 -1.35 -16.38
CA ALA A 33 -14.38 -1.57 -15.96
C ALA A 33 -15.30 -0.41 -16.40
N ARG A 34 -14.80 0.83 -16.36
CA ARG A 34 -15.54 2.00 -16.84
C ARG A 34 -15.82 1.93 -18.35
N SER A 35 -14.85 1.46 -19.14
CA SER A 35 -14.99 1.32 -20.59
C SER A 35 -15.91 0.19 -21.03
N ARG A 36 -16.14 -0.81 -20.16
CA ARG A 36 -16.97 -2.00 -20.45
C ARG A 36 -18.31 -2.00 -19.74
N ARG A 37 -18.76 -0.83 -19.27
CA ARG A 37 -19.93 -0.74 -18.40
C ARG A 37 -21.20 -1.17 -19.16
N PRO A 38 -21.96 -2.15 -18.66
CA PRO A 38 -23.27 -2.50 -19.23
C PRO A 38 -24.22 -1.30 -19.15
N ALA A 39 -25.12 -1.17 -20.13
CA ALA A 39 -26.13 -0.11 -20.16
C ALA A 39 -27.09 -0.18 -18.95
N THR A 40 -27.26 -1.38 -18.38
CA THR A 40 -28.09 -1.63 -17.20
C THR A 40 -27.19 -2.00 -16.01
N GLY A 41 -27.27 -1.24 -14.91
CA GLY A 41 -26.51 -1.51 -13.69
C GLY A 41 -25.97 -0.27 -12.96
N GLY A 42 -26.05 -0.32 -11.63
CA GLY A 42 -25.47 0.69 -10.73
C GLY A 42 -24.03 0.33 -10.31
N VAL A 43 -23.26 1.35 -9.93
CA VAL A 43 -21.96 1.16 -9.26
C VAL A 43 -22.09 1.73 -7.86
N GLY A 44 -21.77 0.92 -6.85
CA GLY A 44 -21.81 1.30 -5.45
C GLY A 44 -20.47 0.97 -4.76
N PRO A 45 -20.15 1.67 -3.66
CA PRO A 45 -19.00 1.31 -2.83
C PRO A 45 -19.27 0.00 -2.08
N TYR A 46 -18.20 -0.75 -1.80
CA TYR A 46 -18.20 -1.86 -0.86
C TYR A 46 -16.90 -1.83 -0.04
N LEU A 47 -16.94 -2.43 1.15
CA LEU A 47 -15.78 -2.59 2.02
C LEU A 47 -15.20 -3.99 1.86
N THR A 48 -13.88 -4.09 1.81
CA THR A 48 -13.15 -5.35 1.72
C THR A 48 -11.86 -5.25 2.54
N GLU A 49 -11.50 -6.33 3.22
CA GLU A 49 -10.20 -6.52 3.84
C GLU A 49 -9.41 -7.54 3.01
N GLN A 50 -8.14 -7.25 2.72
CA GLN A 50 -7.31 -8.07 1.86
C GLN A 50 -5.90 -8.17 2.44
N VAL A 51 -5.33 -9.37 2.37
CA VAL A 51 -3.93 -9.61 2.66
C VAL A 51 -3.15 -9.56 1.35
N GLU A 52 -2.07 -8.79 1.33
CA GLU A 52 -1.23 -8.61 0.16
C GLU A 52 0.20 -9.04 0.45
N PHE A 53 0.82 -9.72 -0.52
CA PHE A 53 2.26 -9.95 -0.51
C PHE A 53 3.00 -8.61 -0.64
N ARG A 54 4.04 -8.43 0.17
CA ARG A 54 4.89 -7.24 0.14
C ARG A 54 6.30 -7.64 -0.20
N ASP A 55 6.76 -7.15 -1.34
CA ASP A 55 8.19 -7.15 -1.63
C ASP A 55 8.83 -5.99 -0.86
N LEU A 56 9.57 -6.34 0.19
CA LEU A 56 10.31 -5.38 1.00
C LEU A 56 11.75 -5.39 0.52
N ASP A 57 12.10 -4.39 -0.28
CA ASP A 57 13.50 -4.11 -0.63
C ASP A 57 14.23 -3.56 0.60
N ARG A 58 14.64 -4.50 1.47
CA ARG A 58 15.39 -4.24 2.70
C ARG A 58 16.67 -3.44 2.43
N PRO A 59 17.50 -3.79 1.43
CA PRO A 59 18.67 -2.98 1.07
C PRO A 59 18.33 -1.51 0.82
N SER A 60 17.40 -1.22 -0.10
CA SER A 60 17.02 0.17 -0.41
C SER A 60 16.43 0.90 0.80
N PHE A 61 15.65 0.19 1.62
CA PHE A 61 15.11 0.75 2.86
C PHE A 61 16.24 1.18 3.82
N TYR A 62 17.24 0.33 4.03
CA TYR A 62 18.39 0.62 4.89
C TYR A 62 19.28 1.74 4.34
N ASP A 63 19.43 1.85 3.03
CA ASP A 63 20.14 2.96 2.39
C ASP A 63 19.42 4.29 2.58
N LEU A 64 18.08 4.29 2.46
CA LEU A 64 17.26 5.47 2.74
C LEU A 64 17.31 5.88 4.21
N LEU A 65 17.37 4.93 5.14
CA LEU A 65 17.59 5.23 6.56
C LEU A 65 18.94 5.90 6.79
N GLU A 66 20.01 5.38 6.18
CA GLU A 66 21.35 5.98 6.31
C GLU A 66 21.40 7.40 5.74
N ARG A 67 20.69 7.65 4.63
CA ARG A 67 20.54 9.01 4.06
C ARG A 67 19.86 10.00 5.02
N ASN A 68 18.97 9.51 5.89
CA ASN A 68 18.34 10.31 6.94
C ASN A 68 19.22 10.45 8.20
N GLY A 69 20.32 9.70 8.27
CA GLY A 69 21.36 9.79 9.28
C GLY A 69 21.70 8.44 9.92
N PRO A 70 22.96 8.23 10.35
CA PRO A 70 23.43 6.96 10.91
C PRO A 70 22.64 6.51 12.15
N ARG A 71 22.12 7.48 12.92
CA ARG A 71 21.27 7.19 14.08
C ARG A 71 19.96 6.50 13.66
N ALA A 72 19.33 6.94 12.58
CA ALA A 72 18.07 6.37 12.09
C ALA A 72 18.26 4.89 11.70
N ARG A 73 19.38 4.58 11.05
CA ARG A 73 19.76 3.19 10.75
C ARG A 73 19.98 2.37 12.02
N SER A 74 20.76 2.88 12.97
CA SER A 74 21.08 2.14 14.20
C SER A 74 19.85 1.88 15.09
N GLU A 75 18.94 2.85 15.19
CA GLU A 75 17.73 2.73 16.02
C GLU A 75 16.76 1.72 15.39
N PHE A 76 16.61 1.74 14.06
CA PHE A 76 15.77 0.76 13.38
C PHE A 76 16.34 -0.66 13.51
N HIS A 77 17.66 -0.85 13.36
CA HIS A 77 18.30 -2.15 13.54
C HIS A 77 18.05 -2.71 14.94
N ARG A 78 18.20 -1.87 15.98
CA ARG A 78 17.91 -2.26 17.36
C ARG A 78 16.44 -2.64 17.58
N ALA A 79 15.51 -1.96 16.89
CA ALA A 79 14.10 -2.32 16.94
C ALA A 79 13.83 -3.69 16.33
N GLU A 80 14.45 -4.02 15.18
CA GLU A 80 14.34 -5.36 14.58
C GLU A 80 14.84 -6.47 15.51
N GLU A 81 15.95 -6.24 16.23
CA GLU A 81 16.45 -7.20 17.24
C GLU A 81 15.42 -7.46 18.34
N ILE A 82 14.84 -6.39 18.91
CA ILE A 82 13.81 -6.49 19.96
C ILE A 82 12.58 -7.24 19.46
N TRP A 83 12.16 -7.03 18.20
CA TRP A 83 11.01 -7.71 17.64
C TRP A 83 11.28 -9.20 17.42
N ARG A 84 12.46 -9.54 16.90
CA ARG A 84 12.87 -10.93 16.70
C ARG A 84 12.89 -11.71 18.02
N ASP A 85 13.40 -11.09 19.09
CA ASP A 85 13.46 -11.72 20.41
C ASP A 85 12.05 -11.92 21.03
N ARG A 86 11.04 -11.17 20.59
CA ARG A 86 9.64 -11.32 21.04
C ARG A 86 8.86 -12.37 20.25
N GLU A 87 9.21 -12.59 18.99
CA GLU A 87 8.55 -13.59 18.13
C GLU A 87 9.09 -15.01 18.37
N ASN A 88 10.22 -15.14 19.07
CA ASN A 88 10.87 -16.42 19.36
C ASN A 88 11.09 -16.57 20.88
N PRO A 89 10.01 -16.75 21.67
CA PRO A 89 10.06 -16.75 23.14
C PRO A 89 10.84 -17.93 23.74
#